data_AF-A0AAP0CCV4-F1
#
_entry.id   AF-A0AAP0CCV4-F1
#
_cell.length_a   1.000
_cell.length_b   1.000
_cell.length_c   1.000
_cell.angle_alpha   90.00
_cell.angle_beta   90.00
_cell.angle_gamma   90.00
#
_symmetry.space_group_name_H-M   'P 1'
#
loop_
_entity.id
_entity.type
_entity.pdbx_description
1 polymer ?
#
loop_
_entity_poly.entity_id
_entity_poly.type
_entity_poly.pdbx_seq_one_letter_code
_entity_poly.pdbx_strand_id
1 'polypeptide(L)'
;MSKQKEDALVNESTGGEENENNQDQNAEEAVVSDDDVIDYSVKPEFYDPNLDDKDQLWVQKKKKGQYSDAVLSCPACFTTLCLECQRHEKYVTQYRAVFVVNCKIKKGQVSDKGSLKRKRVRKGGGRPAGGDESFSPVCCSVCETEVGVIDDDEIYHFFNVLPSEC
;
A
#
# COMPACT_ATOMS: atom_id res chain seq x y z
N MET A 1 -14.36 42.62 18.32
CA MET A 1 -14.74 42.36 19.71
C MET A 1 -15.03 40.87 19.80
N SER A 2 -14.01 40.10 20.20
CA SER A 2 -14.01 39.28 21.45
C SER A 2 -14.60 37.88 21.18
N LYS A 3 -13.78 36.87 20.83
CA LYS A 3 -13.07 35.89 21.70
C LYS A 3 -13.97 35.09 22.66
N GLN A 4 -13.88 33.75 22.55
CA GLN A 4 -13.96 32.65 23.55
C GLN A 4 -14.66 31.45 22.86
N LYS A 5 -14.09 30.25 22.60
CA LYS A 5 -13.20 29.31 23.31
C LYS A 5 -13.76 28.84 24.66
N GLU A 6 -14.34 27.65 24.66
CA GLU A 6 -14.67 26.87 25.85
C GLU A 6 -14.09 25.46 25.68
N ASP A 7 -12.95 25.25 26.34
CA ASP A 7 -12.37 23.95 26.62
C ASP A 7 -13.00 23.44 27.93
N ALA A 8 -13.55 22.23 27.96
CA ALA A 8 -13.96 21.56 29.19
C ALA A 8 -12.95 20.46 29.53
N LEU A 9 -12.11 20.77 30.52
CA LEU A 9 -11.22 19.88 31.25
C LEU A 9 -12.03 19.25 32.40
N VAL A 10 -11.99 17.92 32.56
CA VAL A 10 -12.25 17.30 33.86
C VAL A 10 -11.07 16.38 34.18
N ASN A 11 -10.35 16.82 35.21
CA ASN A 11 -9.36 16.15 36.03
C ASN A 11 -10.05 15.10 36.93
N GLU A 12 -9.38 14.04 37.33
CA GLU A 12 -8.87 13.77 38.70
C GLU A 12 -8.71 12.24 38.77
N SER A 13 -7.84 11.58 39.53
CA SER A 13 -6.64 11.90 40.31
C SER A 13 -6.06 10.53 40.67
N THR A 14 -4.73 10.39 40.63
CA THR A 14 -3.99 9.25 41.19
C THR A 14 -3.97 9.30 42.71
N GLY A 15 -4.16 8.15 43.36
CA GLY A 15 -3.94 7.96 44.80
C GLY A 15 -3.92 6.47 45.13
N GLY A 16 -2.73 5.93 45.39
CA GLY A 16 -2.55 4.59 45.93
C GLY A 16 -2.59 4.61 47.45
N GLU A 17 -3.17 3.57 48.05
CA GLU A 17 -2.91 3.18 49.43
C GLU A 17 -2.75 1.66 49.48
N GLU A 18 -1.57 1.27 49.90
CA GLU A 18 -1.15 -0.09 50.19
C GLU A 18 -1.81 -0.52 51.50
N ASN A 19 -2.38 -1.73 51.56
CA ASN A 19 -2.69 -2.34 52.84
C ASN A 19 -2.47 -3.86 52.74
N GLU A 20 -1.33 -4.27 53.27
CA GLU A 20 -0.96 -5.66 53.49
C GLU A 20 -1.85 -6.25 54.60
N ASN A 21 -2.50 -7.39 54.34
CA ASN A 21 -2.85 -8.30 55.42
C ASN A 21 -2.92 -9.74 54.90
N ASN A 22 -1.89 -10.51 55.24
CA ASN A 22 -1.81 -11.96 55.12
C ASN A 22 -2.75 -12.63 56.13
N GLN A 23 -3.71 -13.43 55.66
CA GLN A 23 -4.20 -14.58 56.42
C GLN A 23 -4.47 -15.76 55.48
N ASP A 24 -3.57 -16.75 55.56
CA ASP A 24 -3.73 -18.10 55.03
C ASP A 24 -4.99 -18.76 55.59
N GLN A 25 -5.94 -19.13 54.72
CA GLN A 25 -6.88 -20.22 54.98
C GLN A 25 -7.12 -21.02 53.69
N ASN A 26 -6.52 -22.21 53.70
CA ASN A 26 -6.79 -23.38 52.88
C ASN A 26 -8.27 -23.55 52.47
N ALA A 27 -8.56 -23.42 51.18
CA ALA A 27 -9.81 -23.85 50.56
C ALA A 27 -9.49 -24.58 49.25
N GLU A 28 -9.45 -25.91 49.36
CA GLU A 28 -9.81 -26.89 48.33
C GLU A 28 -9.91 -26.39 46.88
N GLU A 29 -8.91 -26.73 46.07
CA GLU A 29 -9.01 -26.69 44.61
C GLU A 29 -10.10 -27.68 44.15
N ALA A 30 -11.33 -27.21 44.07
CA ALA A 30 -12.35 -27.86 43.27
C ALA A 30 -11.97 -27.68 41.80
N VAL A 31 -11.51 -28.75 41.17
CA VAL A 31 -11.41 -28.86 39.72
C VAL A 31 -12.82 -28.82 39.13
N VAL A 32 -13.33 -27.60 38.90
CA VAL A 32 -14.58 -27.40 38.16
C VAL A 32 -14.24 -27.66 36.70
N SER A 33 -14.49 -28.89 36.25
CA SER A 33 -14.55 -29.20 34.82
C SER A 33 -15.84 -28.57 34.31
N ASP A 34 -15.72 -27.32 33.83
CA ASP A 34 -16.77 -26.55 33.18
C ASP A 34 -17.00 -27.14 31.76
N ASP A 35 -17.52 -28.36 31.72
CA ASP A 35 -18.08 -28.95 30.50
C ASP A 35 -19.48 -28.36 30.36
N ASP A 36 -19.54 -27.12 29.88
CA ASP A 36 -20.77 -26.42 29.54
C ASP A 36 -21.59 -27.31 28.59
N VAL A 37 -22.76 -27.76 29.07
CA VAL A 37 -23.72 -28.48 28.24
C VAL A 37 -24.11 -27.57 27.07
N ILE A 38 -23.57 -27.86 25.89
CA ILE A 38 -23.85 -27.11 24.66
C ILE A 38 -25.32 -27.34 24.31
N ASP A 39 -26.15 -26.30 24.46
CA ASP A 39 -27.54 -26.32 24.01
C ASP A 39 -27.61 -26.30 22.48
N TYR A 40 -27.71 -27.50 21.88
CA TYR A 40 -27.88 -27.68 20.44
C TYR A 40 -29.23 -27.16 19.90
N SER A 41 -30.13 -26.66 20.76
CA SER A 41 -31.41 -26.05 20.33
C SER A 41 -31.20 -24.68 19.70
N VAL A 42 -30.14 -23.97 20.09
CA VAL A 42 -29.73 -22.71 19.48
C VAL A 42 -28.55 -23.02 18.56
N LYS A 43 -28.74 -22.88 17.24
CA LYS A 43 -27.64 -23.01 16.29
C LYS A 43 -26.61 -21.92 16.60
N PRO A 44 -25.38 -22.25 17.01
CA PRO A 44 -24.36 -21.24 17.23
C PRO A 44 -24.12 -20.49 15.93
N GLU A 45 -24.22 -19.17 15.97
CA GLU A 45 -23.79 -18.32 14.87
C GLU A 45 -22.26 -18.33 14.88
N PHE A 46 -21.67 -19.19 14.05
CA PHE A 46 -20.22 -19.36 13.93
C PHE A 46 -19.50 -18.15 13.25
N TYR A 47 -20.16 -16.98 13.19
CA TYR A 47 -19.63 -15.75 12.61
C TYR A 47 -20.03 -14.56 13.48
N ASP A 48 -19.09 -13.64 13.74
CA ASP A 48 -19.39 -12.33 14.35
C ASP A 48 -19.74 -11.33 13.24
N PRO A 49 -21.01 -10.86 13.15
CA PRO A 49 -21.44 -9.93 12.11
C PRO A 49 -20.65 -8.62 12.07
N ASN A 50 -19.98 -8.24 13.16
CA ASN A 50 -19.22 -6.99 13.27
C ASN A 50 -17.71 -7.19 13.11
N LEU A 51 -17.25 -8.41 12.81
CA LEU A 51 -15.82 -8.70 12.65
C LEU A 51 -15.23 -7.90 11.50
N ASP A 52 -15.94 -7.83 10.38
CA ASP A 52 -15.56 -7.03 9.21
C ASP A 52 -15.41 -5.54 9.56
N ASP A 53 -16.34 -4.98 10.34
CA ASP A 53 -16.29 -3.57 10.75
C ASP A 53 -15.09 -3.28 11.65
N LYS A 54 -14.80 -4.18 12.61
CA LYS A 54 -13.63 -4.08 13.49
C LYS A 54 -12.33 -4.15 12.68
N ASP A 55 -12.25 -5.07 11.74
CA ASP A 55 -11.09 -5.26 10.86
C ASP A 55 -10.88 -4.06 9.95
N GLN A 56 -11.96 -3.52 9.38
CA GLN A 56 -11.91 -2.32 8.55
C GLN A 56 -11.36 -1.11 9.34
N LEU A 57 -11.87 -0.88 10.56
CA LEU A 57 -11.38 0.19 11.44
C LEU A 57 -9.91 -0.01 11.82
N TRP A 58 -9.49 -1.26 12.06
CA TRP A 58 -8.10 -1.60 12.34
C TRP A 58 -7.19 -1.27 11.16
N VAL A 59 -7.57 -1.66 9.94
CA VAL A 59 -6.82 -1.36 8.71
C VAL A 59 -6.73 0.15 8.47
N GLN A 60 -7.84 0.88 8.63
CA GLN A 60 -7.86 2.34 8.49
C GLN A 60 -6.91 3.03 9.47
N LYS A 61 -6.89 2.60 10.72
CA LYS A 61 -5.96 3.08 11.75
C LYS A 61 -4.51 2.79 11.38
N LYS A 62 -4.23 1.61 10.81
CA LYS A 62 -2.90 1.20 10.36
C LYS A 62 -2.41 1.99 9.15
N LYS A 63 -3.30 2.27 8.18
CA LYS A 63 -3.02 3.06 6.96
C LYS A 63 -2.85 4.56 7.24
N LYS A 64 -3.22 5.06 8.44
CA LYS A 64 -3.09 6.48 8.84
C LYS A 64 -3.70 7.48 7.83
N GLY A 65 -4.69 7.06 7.06
CA GLY A 65 -5.30 7.90 6.02
C GLY A 65 -4.49 8.05 4.73
N GLN A 66 -3.47 7.21 4.47
CA GLN A 66 -2.87 7.13 3.14
C GLN A 66 -3.90 6.56 2.16
N TYR A 67 -4.40 7.42 1.27
CA TYR A 67 -5.32 7.05 0.21
C TYR A 67 -4.51 6.77 -1.06
N SER A 68 -4.63 5.54 -1.56
CA SER A 68 -4.11 5.10 -2.85
C SER A 68 -5.28 4.91 -3.79
N ASP A 69 -5.19 5.41 -5.02
CA ASP A 69 -6.30 5.31 -5.98
C ASP A 69 -6.55 3.88 -6.45
N ALA A 70 -5.49 3.06 -6.54
CA ALA A 70 -5.57 1.67 -6.94
C ALA A 70 -4.36 0.86 -6.46
N VAL A 71 -4.51 -0.47 -6.44
CA VAL A 71 -3.40 -1.42 -6.45
C VAL A 71 -3.13 -1.81 -7.90
N LEU A 72 -1.88 -1.74 -8.34
CA LEU A 72 -1.49 -2.06 -9.71
C LEU A 72 -0.88 -3.45 -9.80
N SER A 73 -1.37 -4.26 -10.73
CA SER A 73 -0.88 -5.61 -11.00
C SER A 73 -0.38 -5.76 -12.43
N CYS A 74 0.60 -6.63 -12.63
CA CYS A 74 1.11 -6.95 -13.96
C CYS A 74 0.06 -7.67 -14.81
N PRO A 75 -0.18 -7.27 -16.07
CA PRO A 75 -1.20 -7.91 -16.91
C PRO A 75 -0.88 -9.35 -17.31
N ALA A 76 0.40 -9.75 -17.32
CA ALA A 76 0.81 -11.08 -17.77
C ALA A 76 0.87 -12.12 -16.64
N CYS A 77 1.31 -11.73 -15.44
CA CYS A 77 1.53 -12.65 -14.31
C CYS A 77 0.80 -12.25 -13.02
N PHE A 78 0.00 -11.19 -13.05
CA PHE A 78 -0.76 -10.66 -11.90
C PHE A 78 0.08 -10.34 -10.66
N THR A 79 1.40 -10.29 -10.79
CA THR A 79 2.27 -9.85 -9.70
C THR A 79 1.98 -8.40 -9.38
N THR A 80 1.77 -8.09 -8.10
CA THR A 80 1.60 -6.72 -7.62
C THR A 80 2.84 -5.90 -7.94
N LEU A 81 2.65 -4.75 -8.58
CA LEU A 81 3.70 -3.83 -9.00
C LEU A 81 3.73 -2.57 -8.13
N CYS A 82 2.57 -2.15 -7.64
CA CYS A 82 2.44 -0.95 -6.83
C CYS A 82 1.23 -1.04 -5.91
N LEU A 83 1.42 -0.67 -4.64
CA LEU A 83 0.35 -0.58 -3.63
C LEU A 83 -0.15 0.86 -3.46
N GLU A 84 0.68 1.85 -3.76
CA GLU A 84 0.40 3.27 -3.57
C GLU A 84 0.62 4.02 -4.87
N CYS A 85 -0.45 4.22 -5.64
CA CYS A 85 -0.43 4.99 -6.85
C CYS A 85 -1.48 6.12 -6.85
N GLN A 86 -1.19 7.12 -7.67
CA GLN A 86 -2.08 8.22 -7.96
C GLN A 86 -2.49 8.16 -9.42
N ARG A 87 -3.78 8.34 -9.70
CA ARG A 87 -4.32 8.37 -11.04
C ARG A 87 -3.86 9.63 -11.76
N HIS A 88 -3.44 9.49 -13.02
CA HIS A 88 -2.99 10.64 -13.80
C HIS A 88 -4.18 11.57 -14.12
N GLU A 89 -3.99 12.89 -13.95
CA GLU A 89 -5.06 13.90 -14.12
C GLU A 89 -5.66 13.90 -15.54
N LYS A 90 -4.80 13.83 -16.56
CA LYS A 90 -5.21 13.81 -17.97
C LYS A 90 -5.72 12.46 -18.48
N TYR A 91 -5.12 11.35 -18.03
CA TYR A 91 -5.36 10.02 -18.57
C TYR A 91 -5.76 9.08 -17.44
N VAL A 92 -7.05 8.83 -17.34
CA VAL A 92 -7.65 8.02 -16.28
C VAL A 92 -7.22 6.55 -16.30
N THR A 93 -6.58 6.06 -17.37
CA THR A 93 -6.01 4.70 -17.46
C THR A 93 -4.54 4.64 -17.08
N GLN A 94 -3.92 5.78 -16.76
CA GLN A 94 -2.51 5.87 -16.39
C GLN A 94 -2.37 6.21 -14.91
N TYR A 95 -1.31 5.70 -14.31
CA TYR A 95 -1.05 5.85 -12.88
C TYR A 95 0.39 6.27 -12.66
N ARG A 96 0.58 7.20 -11.73
CA ARG A 96 1.88 7.68 -11.26
C ARG A 96 2.16 7.08 -9.90
N ALA A 97 3.38 6.63 -9.67
CA ALA A 97 3.82 6.12 -8.38
C ALA A 97 5.27 6.46 -8.12
N VAL A 98 5.60 6.64 -6.84
CA VAL A 98 6.97 6.84 -6.38
C VAL A 98 7.57 5.52 -5.90
N PHE A 99 6.76 4.71 -5.21
CA PHE A 99 7.19 3.44 -4.65
C PHE A 99 6.63 2.29 -5.48
N VAL A 100 7.52 1.44 -5.98
CA VAL A 100 7.17 0.27 -6.78
C VAL A 100 7.83 -0.96 -6.21
N VAL A 101 7.16 -2.10 -6.38
CA VAL A 101 7.66 -3.42 -6.03
C VAL A 101 7.70 -4.28 -7.28
N ASN A 102 8.59 -5.26 -7.31
CA ASN A 102 8.64 -6.23 -8.41
C ASN A 102 8.84 -5.60 -9.82
N CYS A 103 9.49 -4.43 -9.93
CA CYS A 103 9.81 -3.74 -11.18
C CYS A 103 11.33 -3.71 -11.44
N LYS A 104 11.74 -3.77 -12.73
CA LYS A 104 13.12 -3.65 -13.22
C LYS A 104 13.20 -2.55 -14.28
N ILE A 105 14.15 -1.63 -14.15
CA ILE A 105 14.35 -0.54 -15.12
C ILE A 105 15.38 -0.99 -16.16
N LYS A 106 15.03 -0.96 -17.45
CA LYS A 106 15.96 -1.23 -18.55
C LYS A 106 16.69 0.06 -18.96
N LYS A 107 17.58 0.56 -18.09
CA LYS A 107 18.48 1.69 -18.42
C LYS A 107 19.57 1.18 -19.39
N GLY A 108 19.47 1.48 -20.68
CA GLY A 108 20.57 1.22 -21.63
C GLY A 108 20.26 0.55 -22.96
N GLN A 109 18.99 0.28 -23.32
CA GLN A 109 18.68 -0.04 -24.72
C GLN A 109 18.42 1.23 -25.53
N VAL A 110 19.49 2.01 -25.74
CA VAL A 110 19.61 2.74 -27.01
C VAL A 110 19.55 1.65 -28.07
N SER A 111 18.49 1.66 -28.88
CA SER A 111 18.33 0.72 -30.00
C SER A 111 19.47 0.95 -31.01
N ASP A 112 20.64 0.35 -30.78
CA ASP A 112 21.64 0.07 -31.80
C ASP A 112 21.11 -1.07 -32.67
N LYS A 113 20.01 -0.80 -33.37
CA LYS A 113 19.54 -1.65 -34.46
C LYS A 113 20.46 -1.39 -35.64
N GLY A 114 21.57 -2.12 -35.65
CA GLY A 114 22.22 -2.59 -36.87
C GLY A 114 23.06 -1.56 -37.59
N SER A 115 24.33 -1.52 -37.21
CA SER A 115 25.45 -1.10 -38.04
C SER A 115 25.49 -1.87 -39.38
N LEU A 116 24.65 -1.49 -40.34
CA LEU A 116 24.88 -1.78 -41.76
C LEU A 116 25.73 -0.65 -42.33
N LYS A 117 27.03 -0.93 -42.43
CA LYS A 117 28.04 -0.11 -43.12
C LYS A 117 27.50 0.40 -44.47
N ARG A 118 27.09 1.66 -44.54
CA ARG A 118 27.02 2.42 -45.79
C ARG A 118 27.77 3.73 -45.64
N LYS A 119 29.00 3.70 -46.15
CA LYS A 119 29.91 4.83 -46.34
C LYS A 119 29.27 5.79 -47.35
N ARG A 120 28.87 7.00 -46.93
CA ARG A 120 28.87 8.23 -47.77
C ARG A 120 28.46 9.49 -46.98
N VAL A 121 29.43 10.41 -46.93
CA VAL A 121 29.34 11.88 -47.06
C VAL A 121 28.51 12.69 -46.04
N ARG A 122 29.26 13.56 -45.35
CA ARG A 122 28.92 14.72 -44.51
C ARG A 122 27.62 15.45 -44.88
N LYS A 123 26.75 15.70 -43.90
CA LYS A 123 26.18 17.03 -43.58
C LYS A 123 25.46 16.96 -42.23
N GLY A 124 25.60 18.00 -41.41
CA GLY A 124 25.16 18.05 -40.01
C GLY A 124 23.68 17.69 -39.80
N GLY A 125 23.43 16.98 -38.70
CA GLY A 125 22.10 16.76 -38.15
C GLY A 125 22.14 17.16 -36.68
N GLY A 126 21.45 18.26 -36.36
CA GLY A 126 21.42 18.85 -35.04
C GLY A 126 20.89 17.88 -33.99
N ARG A 127 21.51 17.93 -32.82
CA ARG A 127 20.84 17.56 -31.57
C ARG A 127 19.60 18.46 -31.46
N PRO A 128 18.37 17.95 -31.32
CA PRO A 128 17.30 18.80 -30.87
C PRO A 128 17.62 19.16 -29.42
N ALA A 129 18.01 20.41 -29.19
CA ALA A 129 17.97 21.03 -27.88
C ALA A 129 16.49 21.37 -27.59
N GLY A 130 15.73 20.38 -27.15
CA GLY A 130 14.47 20.54 -26.44
C GLY A 130 14.61 19.69 -25.18
N GLY A 131 14.22 20.21 -24.01
CA GLY A 131 14.46 19.58 -22.70
C GLY A 131 14.27 18.06 -22.75
N ASP A 132 15.36 17.35 -22.58
CA ASP A 132 15.48 15.91 -22.86
C ASP A 132 15.00 15.17 -21.60
N GLU A 133 13.68 15.10 -21.40
CA GLU A 133 13.09 14.23 -20.37
C GLU A 133 13.38 12.78 -20.77
N SER A 134 14.30 12.14 -20.05
CA SER A 134 14.84 10.84 -20.44
C SER A 134 14.02 9.71 -19.82
N PHE A 135 13.00 9.25 -20.55
CA PHE A 135 12.15 8.16 -20.08
C PHE A 135 12.86 6.80 -20.22
N SER A 136 13.03 6.10 -19.10
CA SER A 136 13.57 4.74 -19.09
C SER A 136 12.44 3.71 -18.98
N PRO A 137 12.39 2.65 -19.81
CA PRO A 137 11.33 1.65 -19.75
C PRO A 137 11.43 0.79 -18.48
N VAL A 138 10.27 0.47 -17.93
CA VAL A 138 10.09 -0.31 -16.70
C VAL A 138 9.36 -1.60 -17.04
N CYS A 139 9.94 -2.72 -16.61
CA CYS A 139 9.42 -4.05 -16.84
C CYS A 139 9.12 -4.76 -15.52
N CYS A 140 8.16 -5.69 -15.53
CA CYS A 140 7.94 -6.59 -14.42
C CYS A 140 9.18 -7.47 -14.18
N SER A 141 9.58 -7.62 -12.92
CA SER A 141 10.72 -8.44 -12.52
C SER A 141 10.52 -9.95 -12.72
N VAL A 142 9.26 -10.41 -12.77
CA VAL A 142 8.86 -11.82 -12.82
C VAL A 142 8.70 -12.32 -14.25
N CYS A 143 7.93 -11.60 -15.08
CA CYS A 143 7.60 -12.02 -16.45
C CYS A 143 8.20 -11.13 -17.55
N GLU A 144 9.02 -10.14 -17.16
CA GLU A 144 9.72 -9.20 -18.07
C GLU A 144 8.82 -8.35 -18.98
N THR A 145 7.51 -8.38 -18.76
CA THR A 145 6.53 -7.58 -19.49
C THR A 145 6.76 -6.09 -19.24
N GLU A 146 6.72 -5.28 -20.28
CA GLU A 146 6.80 -3.82 -20.18
C GLU A 146 5.50 -3.26 -19.60
N VAL A 147 5.61 -2.55 -18.48
CA VAL A 147 4.47 -2.09 -17.66
C VAL A 147 4.37 -0.56 -17.60
N GLY A 148 5.48 0.13 -17.87
CA GLY A 148 5.53 1.58 -17.77
C GLY A 148 6.89 2.16 -18.15
N VAL A 149 7.06 3.44 -17.84
CA VAL A 149 8.33 4.18 -17.94
C VAL A 149 8.62 4.89 -16.62
N ILE A 150 9.86 5.31 -16.40
CA ILE A 150 10.26 6.18 -15.29
C ILE A 150 10.89 7.44 -15.88
N ASP A 151 10.56 8.60 -15.31
CA ASP A 151 11.12 9.90 -15.67
C ASP A 151 12.42 10.21 -14.89
N ASP A 152 12.99 11.39 -15.13
CA ASP A 152 14.20 11.85 -14.47
C ASP A 152 13.97 12.22 -12.99
N ASP A 153 12.72 12.49 -12.60
CA ASP A 153 12.29 12.77 -11.23
C ASP A 153 12.04 11.47 -10.42
N GLU A 154 12.41 10.31 -10.97
CA GLU A 154 12.22 8.98 -10.40
C GLU A 154 10.75 8.59 -10.15
N ILE A 155 9.83 9.18 -10.91
CA ILE A 155 8.40 8.90 -10.86
C ILE A 155 8.05 7.88 -11.95
N TYR A 156 7.45 6.78 -11.52
CA TYR A 156 6.98 5.71 -12.40
C TYR A 156 5.65 6.10 -13.02
N HIS A 157 5.55 5.96 -14.34
CA HIS A 157 4.35 6.16 -15.12
C HIS A 157 3.90 4.83 -15.72
N PHE A 158 2.82 4.28 -15.17
CA PHE A 158 2.23 3.02 -15.60
C PHE A 158 1.09 3.24 -16.58
N PHE A 159 1.11 2.51 -17.70
CA PHE A 159 0.06 2.54 -18.71
C PHE A 159 -0.39 1.13 -19.16
N ASN A 160 0.36 0.08 -18.81
CA ASN A 160 0.04 -1.31 -19.14
C ASN A 160 -0.05 -2.14 -17.85
N VAL A 161 -1.05 -1.82 -17.02
CA VAL A 161 -1.27 -2.41 -15.70
C VAL A 161 -2.75 -2.68 -15.46
N LEU A 162 -3.04 -3.60 -14.55
CA LEU A 162 -4.39 -3.89 -14.09
C LEU A 162 -4.63 -3.18 -12.76
N PRO A 163 -5.49 -2.15 -12.71
CA PRO A 163 -5.86 -1.51 -11.46
C PRO A 163 -6.91 -2.33 -10.72
N SER A 164 -6.78 -2.43 -9.40
CA SER A 164 -7.78 -2.98 -8.49
C SER A 164 -8.14 -1.92 -7.45
N GLU A 165 -9.42 -1.81 -7.11
CA GLU A 165 -9.89 -0.90 -6.06
C GLU A 165 -9.38 -1.35 -4.68
N CYS A 166 -9.15 -0.39 -3.79
CA CYS A 166 -8.56 -0.55 -2.45
C CYS A 166 -9.59 -0.48 -1.34
#